data_AF-Q97IY9-F1
#
_entry.id   AF-Q97IY9-F1
#
_cell.length_a   1.000
_cell.length_b   1.000
_cell.length_c   1.000
_cell.angle_alpha   90.00
_cell.angle_beta   90.00
_cell.angle_gamma   90.00
#
_symmetry.space_group_name_H-M   'P 1'
#
loop_
_entity.id
_entity.type
_entity.pdbx_description
1 polymer ?
#
loop_
_entity_poly.entity_id
_entity_poly.type
_entity_poly.pdbx_seq_one_letter_code
_entity_poly.pdbx_strand_id
1 'polypeptide(L)'
;MKYNDFEGTIEELVNMKLDEIEKKENVKILHAVESGSRAWGFASPDSDYDVRFIYVRPREYYLRLEDTKDIIDWELNETLDINGWDLNKALRLFHKSNSTLFEWANSPVVYRTTPKWKEIYSEAEKYFSMKASMYHYYGTAKSNFHKFLEDDYVKYKKYFYVIRPLLALKWIEEKSCPPPVLFSTLMESMLNGEMRLLVNELLEMKKTMKESDKGKRVDKLNEYIENELTYYKDEIVRREDDRKAEWDELNEVFMKNIL
;
A
#
# COMPACT_ATOMS: atom_id res chain seq x y z
N MET A 1 -15.87 -14.60 12.17
CA MET A 1 -15.26 -15.44 11.11
C MET A 1 -14.81 -16.76 11.73
N LYS A 2 -14.72 -17.82 10.93
CA LYS A 2 -14.09 -19.08 11.33
C LYS A 2 -12.80 -19.24 10.53
N TYR A 3 -11.69 -19.49 11.21
CA TYR A 3 -10.39 -19.72 10.58
C TYR A 3 -9.65 -20.79 11.37
N ASN A 4 -9.45 -21.96 10.77
CA ASN A 4 -9.02 -23.16 11.48
C ASN A 4 -9.89 -23.38 12.75
N ASP A 5 -9.27 -23.46 13.92
CA ASP A 5 -9.95 -23.64 15.21
C ASP A 5 -10.37 -22.32 15.87
N PHE A 6 -10.16 -21.17 15.21
CA PHE A 6 -10.51 -19.85 15.74
C PHE A 6 -11.93 -19.42 15.35
N GLU A 7 -12.68 -18.92 16.32
CA GLU A 7 -13.99 -18.28 16.14
C GLU A 7 -14.01 -16.93 16.86
N GLY A 8 -14.15 -15.84 16.10
CA GLY A 8 -14.08 -14.46 16.59
C GLY A 8 -14.08 -13.44 15.44
N THR A 9 -13.71 -12.19 15.70
CA THR A 9 -13.55 -11.18 14.63
C THR A 9 -12.19 -11.30 13.94
N ILE A 10 -12.04 -10.64 12.77
CA ILE A 10 -10.73 -10.59 12.11
C ILE A 10 -9.72 -9.82 12.96
N GLU A 11 -10.14 -8.75 13.63
CA GLU A 11 -9.25 -7.96 14.48
C GLU A 11 -8.71 -8.78 15.65
N GLU A 12 -9.54 -9.64 16.25
CA GLU A 12 -9.12 -10.56 17.31
C GLU A 12 -8.13 -11.61 16.79
N LEU A 13 -8.41 -12.22 15.64
CA LEU A 13 -7.51 -13.19 15.00
C LEU A 13 -6.16 -12.56 14.66
N VAL A 14 -6.16 -11.39 14.03
CA VAL A 14 -4.94 -10.67 13.66
C VAL A 14 -4.15 -10.29 14.90
N ASN A 15 -4.79 -9.74 15.95
CA ASN A 15 -4.08 -9.41 17.19
C ASN A 15 -3.47 -10.64 17.88
N MET A 16 -4.17 -11.77 17.90
CA MET A 16 -3.62 -13.03 18.42
C MET A 16 -2.37 -13.45 17.61
N LYS A 17 -2.41 -13.36 16.28
CA LYS A 17 -1.26 -13.67 15.42
C LYS A 17 -0.10 -12.69 15.61
N LEU A 18 -0.37 -11.41 15.79
CA LEU A 18 0.66 -10.41 16.11
C LEU A 18 1.34 -10.71 17.45
N ASP A 19 0.60 -11.16 18.47
CA ASP A 19 1.18 -11.58 19.75
C ASP A 19 2.05 -12.85 19.62
N GLU A 20 1.62 -13.82 18.81
CA GLU A 20 2.42 -15.00 18.48
C GLU A 20 3.75 -14.60 17.80
N ILE A 21 3.70 -13.66 16.84
CA ILE A 21 4.87 -13.16 16.12
C ILE A 21 5.82 -12.47 17.11
N GLU A 22 5.35 -11.51 17.93
CA GLU A 22 6.19 -10.81 18.90
C GLU A 22 6.94 -11.80 19.82
N LYS A 23 6.25 -12.83 20.29
CA LYS A 23 6.84 -13.85 21.18
C LYS A 23 7.84 -14.75 20.46
N LYS A 24 7.50 -15.27 19.27
CA LYS A 24 8.33 -16.25 18.55
C LYS A 24 9.55 -15.62 17.89
N GLU A 25 9.38 -14.43 17.32
CA GLU A 25 10.44 -13.69 16.64
C GLU A 25 11.25 -12.79 17.57
N ASN A 26 10.82 -12.66 18.84
CA ASN A 26 11.37 -11.76 19.84
C ASN A 26 11.49 -10.32 19.30
N VAL A 27 10.34 -9.78 18.88
CA VAL A 27 10.23 -8.43 18.29
C VAL A 27 9.16 -7.60 19.00
N LYS A 28 9.17 -6.30 18.74
CA LYS A 28 8.10 -5.38 19.11
C LYS A 28 7.43 -4.83 17.88
N ILE A 29 6.13 -5.04 17.75
CA ILE A 29 5.33 -4.53 16.63
C ILE A 29 4.92 -3.09 16.95
N LEU A 30 5.35 -2.16 16.11
CA LEU A 30 5.12 -0.72 16.29
C LEU A 30 3.80 -0.28 15.65
N HIS A 31 3.47 -0.87 14.50
CA HIS A 31 2.30 -0.57 13.70
C HIS A 31 1.89 -1.78 12.87
N ALA A 32 0.61 -2.12 12.84
CA ALA A 32 0.05 -3.18 12.01
C ALA A 32 -1.28 -2.71 11.40
N VAL A 33 -1.42 -2.90 10.09
CA VAL A 33 -2.51 -2.37 9.29
C VAL A 33 -3.00 -3.40 8.28
N GLU A 34 -4.21 -3.19 7.79
CA GLU A 34 -4.67 -3.80 6.55
C GLU A 34 -4.01 -3.09 5.36
N SER A 35 -3.77 -3.82 4.28
CA SER A 35 -3.33 -3.26 3.00
C SER A 35 -4.17 -3.81 1.85
N GLY A 36 -3.76 -3.54 0.61
CA GLY A 36 -4.44 -4.07 -0.57
C GLY A 36 -5.92 -3.66 -0.68
N SER A 37 -6.73 -4.55 -1.25
CA SER A 37 -8.10 -4.23 -1.69
C SER A 37 -9.05 -3.87 -0.54
N ARG A 38 -8.81 -4.42 0.65
CA ARG A 38 -9.58 -4.14 1.87
C ARG A 38 -9.27 -2.73 2.39
N ALA A 39 -7.99 -2.37 2.49
CA ALA A 39 -7.58 -1.01 2.86
C ALA A 39 -8.05 0.04 1.84
N TRP A 40 -8.09 -0.32 0.56
CA TRP A 40 -8.58 0.58 -0.50
C TRP A 40 -10.10 0.75 -0.51
N GLY A 41 -10.85 -0.07 0.22
CA GLY A 41 -12.31 0.05 0.37
C GLY A 41 -13.15 -0.57 -0.76
N PHE A 42 -12.56 -1.48 -1.54
CA PHE A 42 -13.29 -2.17 -2.62
C PHE A 42 -13.13 -3.69 -2.61
N ALA A 43 -12.69 -4.29 -1.51
CA ALA A 43 -12.59 -5.74 -1.37
C ALA A 43 -13.92 -6.47 -1.65
N SER A 44 -13.82 -7.67 -2.21
CA SER A 44 -14.93 -8.61 -2.26
C SER A 44 -14.97 -9.46 -0.98
N PRO A 45 -16.08 -10.14 -0.67
CA PRO A 45 -16.15 -11.03 0.51
C PRO A 45 -15.08 -12.13 0.55
N ASP A 46 -14.64 -12.60 -0.61
CA ASP A 46 -13.62 -13.63 -0.83
C ASP A 46 -12.19 -13.09 -0.92
N SER A 47 -11.98 -11.78 -0.75
CA SER A 47 -10.63 -11.22 -0.70
C SER A 47 -9.90 -11.67 0.57
N ASP A 48 -8.60 -11.95 0.44
CA ASP A 48 -7.67 -12.18 1.55
C ASP A 48 -7.53 -10.94 2.45
N TYR A 49 -6.88 -11.13 3.59
CA TYR A 49 -6.49 -10.08 4.53
C TYR A 49 -4.98 -9.86 4.44
N ASP A 50 -4.58 -8.75 3.82
CA ASP A 50 -3.19 -8.35 3.58
C ASP A 50 -2.65 -7.57 4.78
N VAL A 51 -2.37 -8.28 5.89
CA VAL A 51 -1.84 -7.64 7.10
C VAL A 51 -0.37 -7.26 6.88
N ARG A 52 -0.07 -5.97 7.09
CA ARG A 52 1.28 -5.43 6.99
C ARG A 52 1.68 -4.77 8.27
N PHE A 53 2.90 -5.03 8.75
CA PHE A 53 3.35 -4.47 10.02
C PHE A 53 4.80 -4.00 10.00
N ILE A 54 5.09 -3.02 10.85
CA ILE A 54 6.44 -2.56 11.15
C ILE A 54 6.82 -3.03 12.54
N TYR A 55 7.99 -3.64 12.65
CA TYR A 55 8.50 -4.13 13.93
C TYR A 55 9.93 -3.64 14.19
N VAL A 56 10.35 -3.70 15.44
CA VAL A 56 11.73 -3.44 15.87
C VAL A 56 12.25 -4.63 16.66
N ARG A 57 13.55 -4.91 16.52
CA ARG A 57 14.25 -6.00 17.20
C ARG A 57 15.08 -5.46 18.36
N PRO A 58 15.50 -6.32 19.32
CA PRO A 58 16.44 -5.93 20.35
C PRO A 58 17.75 -5.41 19.75
N ARG A 59 18.40 -4.48 20.46
CA ARG A 59 19.64 -3.83 20.01
C ARG A 59 20.71 -4.82 19.57
N GLU A 60 20.88 -5.89 20.34
CA GLU A 60 21.89 -6.92 20.11
C GLU A 60 21.68 -7.64 18.78
N TYR A 61 20.46 -7.63 18.22
CA TYR A 61 20.18 -8.17 16.90
C TYR A 61 20.86 -7.35 15.80
N TYR A 62 20.85 -6.02 15.92
CA TYR A 62 21.46 -5.12 14.93
C TYR A 62 22.98 -5.01 15.02
N LEU A 63 23.58 -5.48 16.12
CA LEU A 63 25.03 -5.43 16.36
C LEU A 63 25.74 -6.76 16.05
N ARG A 64 25.03 -7.72 15.44
CA ARG A 64 25.60 -9.01 15.02
C ARG A 64 26.50 -8.86 13.80
N LEU A 65 27.44 -9.78 13.65
CA LEU A 65 28.32 -9.84 12.48
C LEU A 65 27.67 -10.59 11.32
N GLU A 66 26.73 -11.49 11.61
CA GLU A 66 25.96 -12.21 10.61
C GLU A 66 24.93 -11.31 9.93
N ASP A 67 24.63 -11.62 8.66
CA ASP A 67 23.49 -11.01 7.97
C ASP A 67 22.20 -11.31 8.73
N THR A 68 21.42 -10.25 8.95
CA THR A 68 20.15 -10.34 9.66
C THR A 68 18.97 -10.16 8.71
N LYS A 69 17.89 -10.90 8.98
CA LYS A 69 16.66 -10.79 8.18
C LYS A 69 15.90 -9.53 8.59
N ASP A 70 15.45 -8.78 7.59
CA ASP A 70 14.69 -7.53 7.76
C ASP A 70 13.19 -7.68 7.39
N ILE A 71 12.75 -8.92 7.13
CA ILE A 71 11.36 -9.29 6.79
C ILE A 71 10.93 -10.48 7.66
N ILE A 72 9.68 -10.45 8.11
CA ILE A 72 8.97 -11.60 8.71
C ILE A 72 7.78 -11.93 7.80
N ASP A 73 7.70 -13.17 7.32
CA ASP A 73 6.54 -13.72 6.63
C ASP A 73 5.79 -14.65 7.58
N TRP A 74 4.47 -14.52 7.65
CA TRP A 74 3.63 -15.26 8.60
C TRP A 74 2.30 -15.64 7.97
N GLU A 75 1.91 -16.92 8.11
CA GLU A 75 0.59 -17.42 7.69
C GLU A 75 0.22 -17.03 6.24
N LEU A 76 1.11 -17.24 5.27
CA LEU A 76 0.87 -16.92 3.85
C LEU A 76 -0.08 -17.93 3.19
N ASN A 77 -1.39 -17.73 3.34
CA ASN A 77 -2.42 -18.62 2.81
C ASN A 77 -3.59 -17.86 2.17
N GLU A 78 -4.64 -18.58 1.77
CA GLU A 78 -5.78 -17.99 1.04
C GLU A 78 -6.64 -17.03 1.87
N THR A 79 -6.45 -16.98 3.20
CA THR A 79 -7.21 -16.09 4.08
C THR A 79 -6.33 -14.96 4.62
N LEU A 80 -5.16 -15.30 5.14
CA LEU A 80 -4.23 -14.35 5.73
C LEU A 80 -3.00 -14.24 4.83
N ASP A 81 -2.51 -13.03 4.63
CA ASP A 81 -1.16 -12.75 4.15
C ASP A 81 -0.55 -11.76 5.14
N ILE A 82 0.25 -12.24 6.08
CA ILE A 82 0.86 -11.40 7.12
C ILE A 82 2.35 -11.23 6.81
N ASN A 83 2.75 -10.00 6.49
CA ASN A 83 4.13 -9.64 6.19
C ASN A 83 4.58 -8.43 7.01
N GLY A 84 5.77 -8.51 7.59
CA GLY A 84 6.33 -7.43 8.40
C GLY A 84 7.70 -6.99 7.95
N TRP A 85 7.97 -5.70 8.04
CA TRP A 85 9.28 -5.10 7.77
C TRP A 85 9.92 -4.56 9.05
N ASP A 86 11.22 -4.84 9.20
CA ASP A 86 12.03 -4.28 10.27
C ASP A 86 12.10 -2.74 10.17
N LEU A 87 12.20 -2.06 11.32
CA LEU A 87 12.27 -0.61 11.39
C LEU A 87 13.43 -0.03 10.58
N ASN A 88 14.61 -0.66 10.58
CA ASN A 88 15.74 -0.23 9.75
C ASN A 88 15.36 -0.25 8.26
N LYS A 89 14.75 -1.34 7.80
CA LYS A 89 14.25 -1.46 6.42
C LYS A 89 13.22 -0.38 6.11
N ALA A 90 12.25 -0.18 7.01
CA ALA A 90 11.21 0.82 6.86
C ALA A 90 11.80 2.24 6.71
N LEU A 91 12.71 2.65 7.58
CA LEU A 91 13.35 3.98 7.50
C LEU A 91 14.14 4.15 6.20
N ARG A 92 14.86 3.12 5.73
CA ARG A 92 15.55 3.14 4.43
C ARG A 92 14.58 3.23 3.24
N LEU A 93 13.36 2.72 3.39
CA LEU A 93 12.33 2.80 2.36
C LEU A 93 11.62 4.16 2.39
N PHE A 94 11.40 4.77 3.56
CA PHE A 94 10.96 6.15 3.67
C PHE A 94 11.97 7.11 3.03
N HIS A 95 13.27 6.92 3.27
CA HIS A 95 14.33 7.72 2.62
C HIS A 95 14.24 7.68 1.09
N LYS A 96 13.90 6.50 0.53
CA LYS A 96 13.70 6.30 -0.91
C LYS A 96 12.33 6.76 -1.42
N SER A 97 11.49 7.32 -0.54
CA SER A 97 10.09 7.64 -0.77
C SER A 97 9.26 6.49 -1.34
N ASN A 98 9.39 5.31 -0.74
CA ASN A 98 8.64 4.13 -1.18
C ASN A 98 7.13 4.31 -0.92
N SER A 99 6.33 4.39 -1.98
CA SER A 99 4.87 4.61 -1.87
C SER A 99 4.13 3.51 -1.11
N THR A 100 4.56 2.25 -1.20
CA THR A 100 3.93 1.14 -0.44
C THR A 100 4.03 1.38 1.06
N LEU A 101 5.18 1.88 1.53
CA LEU A 101 5.36 2.17 2.95
C LEU A 101 4.52 3.38 3.41
N PHE A 102 4.38 4.41 2.56
CA PHE A 102 3.45 5.50 2.83
C PHE A 102 1.99 5.03 2.86
N GLU A 103 1.60 4.06 2.02
CA GLU A 103 0.26 3.47 2.10
C GLU A 103 0.05 2.70 3.40
N TRP A 104 1.04 1.95 3.88
CA TRP A 104 0.94 1.25 5.16
C TRP A 104 0.78 2.24 6.31
N ALA A 105 1.61 3.29 6.34
CA ALA A 105 1.57 4.30 7.38
C ALA A 105 0.25 5.08 7.44
N ASN A 106 -0.42 5.24 6.29
CA ASN A 106 -1.68 5.98 6.16
C ASN A 106 -2.90 5.08 5.93
N SER A 107 -2.78 3.78 6.20
CA SER A 107 -3.91 2.86 6.02
C SER A 107 -5.07 3.23 6.95
N PRO A 108 -6.32 3.24 6.45
CA PRO A 108 -7.50 3.60 7.24
C PRO A 108 -7.90 2.49 8.23
N VAL A 109 -7.40 1.26 8.04
CA VAL A 109 -7.74 0.11 8.88
C VAL A 109 -6.48 -0.31 9.64
N VAL A 110 -6.46 0.06 10.93
CA VAL A 110 -5.32 -0.16 11.82
C VAL A 110 -5.67 -1.25 12.83
N TYR A 111 -4.91 -2.34 12.84
CA TYR A 111 -5.06 -3.42 13.82
C TYR A 111 -4.33 -3.13 15.13
N ARG A 112 -3.13 -2.51 15.03
CA ARG A 112 -2.28 -2.18 16.18
C ARG A 112 -1.43 -0.95 15.87
N THR A 113 -1.28 -0.05 16.83
CA THR A 113 -0.34 1.06 16.70
C THR A 113 0.15 1.52 18.07
N THR A 114 1.42 1.89 18.14
CA THR A 114 2.06 2.39 19.36
C THR A 114 2.23 3.92 19.28
N PRO A 115 2.31 4.64 20.42
CA PRO A 115 2.68 6.05 20.41
C PRO A 115 4.04 6.30 19.74
N LYS A 116 4.97 5.35 19.90
CA LYS A 116 6.31 5.41 19.32
C LYS A 116 6.28 5.44 17.79
N TRP A 117 5.39 4.68 17.15
CA TRP A 117 5.21 4.75 15.70
C TRP A 117 4.81 6.15 15.22
N LYS A 118 3.95 6.86 15.96
CA LYS A 118 3.54 8.22 15.60
C LYS A 118 4.72 9.19 15.59
N GLU A 119 5.60 9.10 16.59
CA GLU A 119 6.85 9.88 16.63
C GLU A 119 7.80 9.51 15.47
N ILE A 120 7.93 8.23 15.15
CA ILE A 120 8.78 7.76 14.04
C ILE A 120 8.24 8.31 12.72
N TYR A 121 6.93 8.15 12.47
CA TYR A 121 6.32 8.53 11.21
C TYR A 121 6.32 10.04 11.00
N SER A 122 6.14 10.86 12.04
CA SER A 122 6.20 12.33 11.90
C SER A 122 7.58 12.83 11.45
N GLU A 123 8.64 12.08 11.72
CA GLU A 123 9.98 12.38 11.20
C GLU A 123 10.18 11.79 9.80
N ALA A 124 9.73 10.56 9.58
CA ALA A 124 9.90 9.86 8.32
C ALA A 124 9.05 10.44 7.17
N GLU A 125 7.88 11.04 7.45
CA GLU A 125 7.00 11.58 6.41
C GLU A 125 7.62 12.75 5.63
N LYS A 126 8.59 13.44 6.24
CA LYS A 126 9.38 14.52 5.62
C LYS A 126 10.24 14.04 4.45
N TYR A 127 10.44 12.73 4.30
CA TYR A 127 11.20 12.10 3.21
C TYR A 127 10.33 11.76 1.99
N PHE A 128 9.07 12.17 1.98
CA PHE A 128 8.22 12.05 0.80
C PHE A 128 8.82 12.84 -0.38
N SER A 129 8.97 12.17 -1.52
CA SER A 129 9.39 12.73 -2.80
C SER A 129 8.30 12.47 -3.81
N MET A 130 7.82 13.56 -4.43
CA MET A 130 6.82 13.51 -5.49
C MET A 130 7.33 12.68 -6.65
N LYS A 131 8.57 12.93 -7.13
CA LYS A 131 9.09 12.25 -8.31
C LYS A 131 9.21 10.75 -8.08
N ALA A 132 9.78 10.33 -6.95
CA ALA A 132 9.95 8.91 -6.63
C ALA A 132 8.59 8.20 -6.47
N SER A 133 7.64 8.83 -5.78
CA SER A 133 6.30 8.25 -5.61
C SER A 133 5.51 8.20 -6.91
N MET A 134 5.64 9.22 -7.78
CA MET A 134 5.03 9.20 -9.11
C MET A 134 5.62 8.10 -9.99
N TYR A 135 6.95 7.87 -9.98
CA TYR A 135 7.54 6.73 -10.70
C TYR A 135 6.95 5.39 -10.26
N HIS A 136 6.75 5.20 -8.97
CA HIS A 136 6.16 3.98 -8.43
C HIS A 136 4.72 3.77 -8.92
N TYR A 137 3.86 4.78 -8.78
CA TYR A 137 2.47 4.67 -9.20
C TYR A 137 2.32 4.53 -10.72
N TYR A 138 3.12 5.27 -11.50
CA TYR A 138 3.17 5.11 -12.95
C TYR A 138 3.57 3.70 -13.38
N GLY A 139 4.64 3.15 -12.80
CA GLY A 139 5.08 1.78 -13.08
C GLY A 139 4.01 0.74 -12.74
N THR A 140 3.33 0.91 -11.61
CA THR A 140 2.22 0.05 -11.18
C THR A 140 1.03 0.13 -12.14
N ALA A 141 0.58 1.34 -12.49
CA ALA A 141 -0.53 1.55 -13.42
C ALA A 141 -0.21 0.95 -14.79
N LYS A 142 0.95 1.29 -15.36
CA LYS A 142 1.40 0.83 -16.68
C LYS A 142 1.52 -0.68 -16.77
N SER A 143 2.17 -1.30 -15.78
CA SER A 143 2.36 -2.75 -15.75
C SER A 143 1.03 -3.49 -15.66
N ASN A 144 0.12 -3.04 -14.79
CA ASN A 144 -1.21 -3.66 -14.66
C ASN A 144 -2.08 -3.43 -15.91
N PHE A 145 -1.98 -2.27 -16.56
CA PHE A 145 -2.71 -1.98 -17.79
C PHE A 145 -2.35 -2.98 -18.89
N HIS A 146 -1.07 -3.05 -19.26
CA HIS A 146 -0.60 -3.97 -20.30
C HIS A 146 -0.84 -5.44 -19.94
N LYS A 147 -0.74 -5.79 -18.65
CA LYS A 147 -0.92 -7.18 -18.22
C LYS A 147 -2.37 -7.65 -18.24
N PHE A 148 -3.34 -6.76 -18.02
CA PHE A 148 -4.71 -7.17 -17.69
C PHE A 148 -5.83 -6.53 -18.51
N LEU A 149 -5.58 -5.41 -19.20
CA LEU A 149 -6.64 -4.59 -19.79
C LEU A 149 -6.57 -4.46 -21.32
N GLU A 150 -5.70 -5.21 -22.00
CA GLU A 150 -5.57 -5.17 -23.47
C GLU A 150 -6.57 -6.07 -24.21
N ASP A 151 -7.00 -7.18 -23.60
CA ASP A 151 -7.97 -8.13 -24.18
C ASP A 151 -9.39 -7.54 -24.32
N ASP A 152 -10.19 -8.08 -25.24
CA ASP A 152 -11.62 -7.72 -25.39
C ASP A 152 -12.45 -8.03 -24.12
N TYR A 153 -12.03 -9.04 -23.34
CA TYR A 153 -12.68 -9.48 -22.12
C TYR A 153 -11.70 -9.51 -20.94
N VAL A 154 -12.00 -8.70 -19.93
CA VAL A 154 -11.09 -8.39 -18.82
C VAL A 154 -11.78 -8.56 -17.48
N LYS A 155 -10.98 -8.83 -16.43
CA LYS A 155 -11.50 -8.88 -15.06
C LYS A 155 -11.68 -7.46 -14.53
N TYR A 156 -12.90 -7.07 -14.16
CA TYR A 156 -13.17 -5.70 -13.73
C TYR A 156 -12.40 -5.28 -12.48
N LYS A 157 -12.10 -6.22 -11.58
CA LYS A 157 -11.22 -5.98 -10.44
C LYS A 157 -9.89 -5.34 -10.87
N LYS A 158 -9.35 -5.69 -12.04
CA LYS A 158 -8.06 -5.17 -12.54
C LYS A 158 -8.10 -3.72 -13.01
N TYR A 159 -9.27 -3.16 -13.37
CA TYR A 159 -9.37 -1.71 -13.59
C TYR A 159 -8.97 -0.93 -12.34
N PHE A 160 -9.36 -1.37 -11.15
CA PHE A 160 -9.02 -0.65 -9.91
C PHE A 160 -7.52 -0.69 -9.59
N TYR A 161 -6.80 -1.74 -10.04
CA TYR A 161 -5.34 -1.83 -9.92
C TYR A 161 -4.60 -0.91 -10.92
N VAL A 162 -5.32 -0.28 -11.86
CA VAL A 162 -4.78 0.69 -12.82
C VAL A 162 -5.29 2.10 -12.52
N ILE A 163 -6.59 2.25 -12.29
CA ILE A 163 -7.21 3.54 -12.02
C ILE A 163 -6.72 4.10 -10.68
N ARG A 164 -6.68 3.30 -9.60
CA ARG A 164 -6.20 3.80 -8.30
C ARG A 164 -4.79 4.42 -8.39
N PRO A 165 -3.76 3.75 -8.93
CA PRO A 165 -2.44 4.37 -9.07
C PRO A 165 -2.43 5.59 -10.01
N LEU A 166 -3.28 5.65 -11.05
CA LEU A 166 -3.42 6.88 -11.86
C LEU A 166 -4.00 8.04 -11.04
N LEU A 167 -5.05 7.80 -10.25
CA LEU A 167 -5.61 8.84 -9.38
C LEU A 167 -4.62 9.26 -8.29
N ALA A 168 -3.77 8.34 -7.83
CA ALA A 168 -2.66 8.66 -6.95
C ALA A 168 -1.63 9.59 -7.62
N LEU A 169 -1.30 9.39 -8.90
CA LEU A 169 -0.44 10.32 -9.66
C LEU A 169 -1.04 11.71 -9.69
N LYS A 170 -2.32 11.81 -10.03
CA LYS A 170 -3.05 13.08 -10.09
C LYS A 170 -3.13 13.77 -8.74
N TRP A 171 -3.36 13.01 -7.68
CA TRP A 171 -3.33 13.54 -6.32
C TRP A 171 -1.96 14.13 -5.97
N ILE A 172 -0.88 13.40 -6.24
CA ILE A 172 0.48 13.87 -5.96
C ILE A 172 0.76 15.14 -6.74
N GLU A 173 0.42 15.19 -8.03
CA GLU A 173 0.58 16.36 -8.88
C GLU A 173 -0.17 17.59 -8.34
N GLU A 174 -1.42 17.42 -7.89
CA GLU A 174 -2.26 18.53 -7.40
C GLU A 174 -1.99 18.96 -5.95
N LYS A 175 -1.58 18.02 -5.07
CA LYS A 175 -1.53 18.22 -3.62
C LYS A 175 -0.12 18.15 -3.02
N SER A 176 0.87 17.66 -3.78
CA SER A 176 2.26 17.53 -3.34
C SER A 176 2.44 16.74 -2.03
N CYS A 177 1.62 15.73 -1.81
CA CYS A 177 1.67 14.89 -0.61
C CYS A 177 1.29 13.43 -0.92
N PRO A 178 1.55 12.48 0.01
CA PRO A 178 1.10 11.10 -0.15
C PRO A 178 -0.41 11.01 -0.44
N PRO A 179 -0.84 10.15 -1.38
CA PRO A 179 -2.25 10.00 -1.71
C PRO A 179 -3.02 9.24 -0.62
N PRO A 180 -4.30 9.56 -0.42
CA PRO A 180 -5.20 8.75 0.42
C PRO A 180 -5.22 7.28 -0.04
N VAL A 181 -5.30 6.38 0.93
CA VAL A 181 -5.36 4.93 0.65
C VAL A 181 -6.71 4.53 0.07
N LEU A 182 -7.80 5.13 0.58
CA LEU A 182 -9.18 4.87 0.13
C LEU A 182 -9.39 5.28 -1.32
N PHE A 183 -9.90 4.35 -2.12
CA PHE A 183 -10.19 4.58 -3.53
C PHE A 183 -11.32 5.60 -3.72
N SER A 184 -12.35 5.58 -2.87
CA SER A 184 -13.46 6.53 -2.94
C SER A 184 -13.00 7.97 -2.82
N THR A 185 -12.10 8.27 -1.88
CA THR A 185 -11.54 9.61 -1.68
C THR A 185 -10.80 10.10 -2.93
N LEU A 186 -9.98 9.24 -3.53
CA LEU A 186 -9.29 9.55 -4.79
C LEU A 186 -10.29 9.79 -5.92
N MET A 187 -11.28 8.92 -6.09
CA MET A 187 -12.29 9.00 -7.14
C MET A 187 -13.13 10.28 -7.03
N GLU A 188 -13.59 10.62 -5.82
CA GLU A 188 -14.39 11.81 -5.54
C GLU A 188 -13.63 13.12 -5.76
N SER A 189 -12.30 13.10 -5.53
CA SER A 189 -11.48 14.29 -5.66
C SER A 189 -10.95 14.47 -7.08
N MET A 190 -10.54 13.39 -7.74
CA MET A 190 -9.69 13.44 -8.93
C MET A 190 -10.45 13.18 -10.25
N LEU A 191 -11.59 12.49 -10.24
CA LEU A 191 -12.37 12.23 -11.46
C LEU A 191 -13.43 13.30 -11.70
N ASN A 192 -13.60 13.66 -12.98
CA ASN A 192 -14.73 14.48 -13.44
C ASN A 192 -16.05 13.67 -13.41
N GLY A 193 -17.19 14.35 -13.60
CA GLY A 193 -18.51 13.72 -13.47
C GLY A 193 -18.72 12.52 -14.38
N GLU A 194 -18.27 12.61 -15.64
CA GLU A 194 -18.45 11.53 -16.61
C GLU A 194 -17.60 10.29 -16.27
N MET A 195 -16.30 10.47 -15.98
CA MET A 195 -15.42 9.35 -15.61
C MET A 195 -15.84 8.73 -14.28
N ARG A 196 -16.29 9.56 -13.33
CA ARG A 196 -16.80 9.08 -12.04
C ARG A 196 -18.02 8.18 -12.21
N LEU A 197 -18.94 8.52 -13.12
CA LEU A 197 -20.09 7.67 -13.42
C LEU A 197 -19.65 6.29 -13.96
N LEU A 198 -18.75 6.26 -14.94
CA LEU A 198 -18.24 4.99 -15.50
C LEU A 198 -17.53 4.12 -14.46
N VAL A 199 -16.72 4.73 -13.59
CA VAL A 199 -16.02 4.00 -12.52
C VAL A 199 -16.99 3.48 -11.47
N ASN A 200 -18.04 4.22 -11.14
CA ASN A 200 -19.10 3.75 -10.26
C ASN A 200 -19.89 2.58 -10.88
N GLU A 201 -20.23 2.65 -12.17
CA GLU A 201 -20.86 1.53 -12.87
C GLU A 201 -19.98 0.27 -12.84
N LEU A 202 -18.66 0.41 -13.03
CA LEU A 202 -17.72 -0.69 -12.85
C LEU A 202 -17.70 -1.24 -11.42
N LEU A 203 -17.77 -0.39 -10.40
CA LEU A 203 -17.85 -0.84 -9.00
C LEU A 203 -19.11 -1.67 -8.75
N GLU A 204 -20.27 -1.21 -9.24
CA GLU A 204 -21.53 -1.93 -9.08
C GLU A 204 -21.54 -3.26 -9.86
N MET A 205 -21.02 -3.28 -11.08
CA MET A 205 -20.84 -4.53 -11.82
C MET A 205 -19.91 -5.49 -11.10
N LYS A 206 -18.78 -4.99 -10.56
CA LYS A 206 -17.80 -5.81 -9.82
C LYS A 206 -18.39 -6.44 -8.55
N LYS A 207 -19.38 -5.82 -7.91
CA LYS A 207 -20.06 -6.39 -6.73
C LYS A 207 -20.95 -7.60 -7.07
N THR A 208 -21.47 -7.66 -8.29
CA THR A 208 -22.38 -8.73 -8.73
C THR A 208 -21.66 -9.89 -9.43
N MET A 209 -20.42 -9.66 -9.86
CA MET A 209 -19.56 -10.64 -10.53
C MET A 209 -18.65 -11.38 -9.53
N LYS A 210 -18.34 -12.65 -9.80
CA LYS A 210 -17.25 -13.35 -9.09
C LYS A 210 -15.91 -12.78 -9.52
N GLU A 211 -14.88 -12.85 -8.68
CA GLU A 211 -13.55 -12.34 -9.02
C GLU A 211 -12.89 -13.03 -10.24
N SER A 212 -13.36 -14.24 -10.56
CA SER A 212 -12.95 -14.99 -11.74
C SER A 212 -13.54 -14.43 -13.05
N ASP A 213 -14.66 -13.73 -12.97
CA ASP A 213 -15.48 -13.42 -14.14
C ASP A 213 -14.83 -12.32 -14.99
N LYS A 214 -15.02 -12.43 -16.29
CA LYS A 214 -14.57 -11.44 -17.27
C LYS A 214 -15.78 -10.72 -17.86
N GLY A 215 -15.68 -9.41 -17.98
CA GLY A 215 -16.64 -8.56 -18.69
C GLY A 215 -16.01 -7.95 -19.94
N LYS A 216 -16.84 -7.38 -20.81
CA LYS A 216 -16.33 -6.68 -22.00
C LYS A 216 -15.50 -5.47 -21.55
N ARG A 217 -14.37 -5.24 -22.21
CA ARG A 217 -13.54 -4.05 -21.98
C ARG A 217 -14.35 -2.76 -22.16
N VAL A 218 -14.07 -1.77 -21.33
CA VAL A 218 -14.73 -0.46 -21.37
C VAL A 218 -13.81 0.48 -22.13
N ASP A 219 -13.98 0.55 -23.45
CA ASP A 219 -13.05 1.25 -24.35
C ASP A 219 -12.79 2.70 -23.95
N LYS A 220 -13.83 3.40 -23.48
CA LYS A 220 -13.72 4.78 -22.99
C LYS A 220 -12.81 4.93 -21.77
N LEU A 221 -12.79 3.94 -20.87
CA LEU A 221 -11.88 3.94 -19.72
C LEU A 221 -10.46 3.56 -20.13
N ASN A 222 -10.31 2.65 -21.11
CA ASN A 222 -9.01 2.33 -21.67
C ASN A 222 -8.38 3.56 -22.34
N GLU A 223 -9.13 4.29 -23.17
CA GLU A 223 -8.67 5.53 -23.80
C GLU A 223 -8.24 6.57 -22.75
N TYR A 224 -9.05 6.74 -21.69
CA TYR A 224 -8.67 7.60 -20.56
C TYR A 224 -7.35 7.15 -19.92
N ILE A 225 -7.20 5.87 -19.61
CA ILE A 225 -5.98 5.30 -19.01
C ILE A 225 -4.75 5.53 -19.91
N GLU A 226 -4.86 5.29 -21.21
CA GLU A 226 -3.76 5.47 -22.17
C GLU A 226 -3.32 6.93 -22.26
N ASN A 227 -4.28 7.87 -22.26
CA ASN A 227 -4.01 9.29 -22.25
C ASN A 227 -3.29 9.74 -20.97
N GLU A 228 -3.76 9.29 -19.80
CA GLU A 228 -3.11 9.60 -18.51
C GLU A 228 -1.71 9.00 -18.42
N LEU A 229 -1.52 7.75 -18.87
CA LEU A 229 -0.20 7.11 -18.92
C LEU A 229 0.75 7.87 -19.86
N THR A 230 0.25 8.37 -20.98
CA THR A 230 1.06 9.18 -21.90
C THR A 230 1.47 10.50 -21.25
N TYR A 231 0.52 11.21 -20.65
CA TYR A 231 0.77 12.47 -19.94
C TYR A 231 1.80 12.30 -18.81
N TYR A 232 1.56 11.35 -17.89
CA TYR A 232 2.43 11.18 -16.72
C TYR A 232 3.82 10.66 -17.05
N LYS A 233 3.98 9.92 -18.15
CA LYS A 233 5.30 9.53 -18.63
C LYS A 233 6.18 10.75 -18.87
N ASP A 234 5.66 11.75 -19.56
CA ASP A 234 6.42 12.96 -19.91
C ASP A 234 6.56 13.89 -18.71
N GLU A 235 5.52 14.01 -17.90
CA GLU A 235 5.52 14.86 -16.71
C GLU A 235 6.56 14.40 -15.67
N ILE A 236 6.66 13.10 -15.40
CA ILE A 236 7.63 12.55 -14.44
C ILE A 236 9.08 12.77 -14.91
N VAL A 237 9.33 12.68 -16.23
CA VAL A 237 10.66 12.89 -16.80
C VAL A 237 11.11 14.34 -16.64
N ARG A 238 10.20 15.31 -16.76
CA ARG A 238 10.49 16.75 -16.61
C ARG A 238 10.80 17.17 -15.18
N ARG A 239 10.30 16.44 -14.17
CA ARG A 239 10.50 16.79 -12.76
C ARG A 239 11.93 16.56 -12.32
N GLU A 240 12.42 17.43 -11.44
CA GLU A 240 13.69 17.23 -10.74
C GLU A 240 13.54 16.20 -9.62
N ASP A 241 14.66 15.60 -9.21
CA ASP A 241 14.67 14.70 -8.06
C ASP A 241 14.59 15.50 -6.77
N ASP A 242 13.48 15.34 -6.05
CA ASP A 242 13.14 16.04 -4.82
C ASP A 242 13.38 15.19 -3.56
N ARG A 243 14.11 14.07 -3.69
CA ARG A 243 14.49 13.24 -2.53
C ARG A 243 15.49 13.97 -1.64
N LYS A 244 15.23 13.89 -0.33
CA LYS A 244 16.19 14.30 0.70
C LYS A 244 17.39 13.37 0.71
N ALA A 245 18.61 13.93 0.69
CA ALA A 245 19.84 13.14 0.58
C ALA A 245 20.35 12.68 1.95
N GLU A 246 20.10 13.50 2.97
CA GLU A 246 20.59 13.33 4.33
C GLU A 246 19.96 12.12 5.02
N TRP A 247 20.69 11.54 5.97
CA TRP A 247 20.23 10.38 6.76
C TRP A 247 20.14 10.66 8.25
N ASP A 248 20.64 11.81 8.71
CA ASP A 248 20.90 12.07 10.13
C ASP A 248 19.65 11.94 10.99
N GLU A 249 18.53 12.51 10.56
CA GLU A 249 17.26 12.43 11.31
C GLU A 249 16.73 10.99 11.37
N LEU A 250 16.80 10.23 10.27
CA LEU A 250 16.36 8.82 10.27
C LEU A 250 17.30 7.94 11.10
N ASN A 251 18.60 8.25 11.12
CA ASN A 251 19.58 7.58 11.97
C ASN A 251 19.28 7.86 13.45
N GLU A 252 19.01 9.11 13.82
CA GLU A 252 18.61 9.48 15.19
C GLU A 252 17.31 8.79 15.60
N VAL A 253 16.31 8.79 14.72
CA VAL A 253 15.06 8.05 14.92
C VAL A 253 15.36 6.57 15.14
N PHE A 254 16.14 5.93 14.29
CA PHE A 254 16.47 4.51 14.45
C PHE A 254 17.15 4.25 15.79
N MET A 255 18.19 5.01 16.13
CA MET A 255 18.94 4.87 17.37
C MET A 255 18.05 5.05 18.60
N LYS A 256 17.16 6.06 18.64
CA LYS A 256 16.21 6.29 19.75
C LYS A 256 15.20 5.14 19.94
N ASN A 257 15.05 4.26 18.94
CA ASN A 257 14.02 3.21 18.91
C ASN A 257 14.57 1.81 19.13
N ILE A 258 15.89 1.65 19.09
CA ILE A 258 16.57 0.38 19.38
C ILE A 258 17.33 0.41 20.71
N LEU A 259 17.25 1.52 21.46
CA LEU A 259 17.86 1.69 22.79
C LEU A 259 16.99 1.10 23.91
#